data_AF-A0A175RMV8-F1
#
_entry.id   AF-A0A175RMV8-F1
#
_cell.length_a   1.000
_cell.length_b   1.000
_cell.length_c   1.000
_cell.angle_alpha   90.00
_cell.angle_beta   90.00
_cell.angle_gamma   90.00
#
_symmetry.space_group_name_H-M   'P 1'
#
loop_
_entity.id
_entity.type
_entity.pdbx_description
1 polymer ?
#
loop_
_entity_poly.entity_id
_entity_poly.type
_entity_poly.pdbx_seq_one_letter_code
_entity_poly.pdbx_strand_id
1 'polypeptide(L)'
;MDVASVAREMVDRAAAAGQSVIRADADTPIAELRAAVRRVARAEGISVRTGMIDDVLAVVRTDAPLWEAPTSEMRRALAAPDEPGIVA
;
A
#
# COMPACT_ATOMS: atom_id res chain seq x y z
N MET A 1 -8.37 11.72 -8.45
CA MET A 1 -7.99 10.31 -8.27
C MET A 1 -9.25 9.45 -8.17
N ASP A 2 -9.38 8.38 -8.95
CA ASP A 2 -10.45 7.40 -8.73
C ASP A 2 -10.04 6.42 -7.62
N VAL A 3 -10.63 6.59 -6.44
CA VAL A 3 -10.32 5.80 -5.25
C VAL A 3 -10.52 4.30 -5.46
N ALA A 4 -11.54 3.90 -6.21
CA ALA A 4 -11.84 2.49 -6.43
C ALA A 4 -10.78 1.82 -7.32
N SER A 5 -10.40 2.49 -8.41
CA SER A 5 -9.35 2.02 -9.31
C SER A 5 -7.99 1.93 -8.59
N VAL A 6 -7.61 2.98 -7.84
CA VAL A 6 -6.33 3.01 -7.11
C VAL A 6 -6.29 1.95 -6.03
N ALA A 7 -7.37 1.78 -5.26
CA ALA A 7 -7.44 0.74 -4.23
C ALA A 7 -7.26 -0.67 -4.81
N ARG A 8 -7.87 -0.95 -5.96
CA ARG A 8 -7.69 -2.23 -6.64
C ARG A 8 -6.25 -2.42 -7.10
N GLU A 9 -5.66 -1.44 -7.76
CA GLU A 9 -4.26 -1.52 -8.20
C GLU A 9 -3.30 -1.74 -7.03
N MET A 10 -3.51 -1.06 -5.90
CA MET A 10 -2.70 -1.27 -4.69
C MET A 10 -2.83 -2.70 -4.14
N VAL A 11 -4.04 -3.27 -4.13
CA VAL A 11 -4.25 -4.65 -3.67
C VAL A 11 -3.63 -5.65 -4.64
N ASP A 12 -3.81 -5.47 -5.96
CA ASP A 12 -3.22 -6.34 -6.98
C ASP A 12 -1.69 -6.38 -6.87
N ARG A 13 -1.06 -5.23 -6.65
CA ARG A 13 0.40 -5.15 -6.43
C ARG A 13 0.84 -5.75 -5.11
N ALA A 14 0.11 -5.50 -4.03
CA ALA A 14 0.41 -6.14 -2.75
C ALA A 14 0.24 -7.67 -2.85
N ALA A 15 -0.73 -8.16 -3.62
CA ALA A 15 -0.93 -9.58 -3.89
C ALA A 15 0.31 -10.20 -4.56
N ALA A 16 0.83 -9.53 -5.59
CA ALA A 16 1.94 -9.99 -6.42
C ALA A 16 3.32 -9.84 -5.76
N ALA A 17 3.58 -8.70 -5.12
CA ALA A 17 4.90 -8.30 -4.62
C ALA A 17 5.05 -8.34 -3.10
N GLY A 18 3.96 -8.60 -2.35
CA GLY A 18 3.95 -8.56 -0.89
C GLY A 18 3.61 -7.17 -0.32
N GLN A 19 3.82 -6.11 -1.10
CA GLN A 19 3.46 -4.75 -0.72
C GLN A 19 3.11 -3.88 -1.94
N SER A 20 2.54 -2.72 -1.66
CA SER A 20 2.44 -1.59 -2.56
C SER A 20 2.48 -0.28 -1.78
N VAL A 21 2.99 0.77 -2.40
CA VAL A 21 3.06 2.10 -1.82
C VAL A 21 2.49 3.12 -2.79
N ILE A 22 1.91 4.19 -2.26
CA ILE A 22 1.53 5.39 -3.02
C ILE A 22 1.92 6.64 -2.25
N ARG A 23 2.52 7.60 -2.94
CA ARG A 23 2.77 8.93 -2.40
C ARG A 23 1.48 9.74 -2.37
N ALA A 24 1.18 10.30 -1.21
CA ALA A 24 0.01 11.09 -0.92
C ALA A 24 0.37 12.58 -0.90
N ASP A 25 -0.48 13.38 -1.53
CA ASP A 25 -0.49 14.83 -1.41
C ASP A 25 -1.66 15.31 -0.54
N ALA A 26 -1.81 16.63 -0.41
CA ALA A 26 -2.88 17.24 0.38
C ALA A 26 -4.29 16.91 -0.12
N ASP A 27 -4.44 16.56 -1.41
CA ASP A 27 -5.72 16.26 -2.04
C ASP A 27 -6.01 14.74 -2.08
N THR A 28 -5.09 13.91 -1.59
CA THR A 28 -5.25 12.47 -1.57
C THR A 28 -6.25 12.04 -0.48
N PRO A 29 -7.37 11.39 -0.81
CA PRO A 29 -8.41 11.01 0.15
C PRO A 29 -8.01 9.74 0.93
N ILE A 30 -7.02 9.85 1.82
CA ILE A 30 -6.38 8.69 2.50
C ILE A 30 -7.37 7.81 3.27
N ALA A 31 -8.32 8.41 3.98
CA ALA A 31 -9.31 7.65 4.74
C ALA A 31 -10.19 6.78 3.84
N GLU A 32 -10.64 7.34 2.72
CA GLU A 32 -11.46 6.65 1.72
C GLU A 32 -10.65 5.57 1.01
N LEU A 33 -9.41 5.87 0.64
CA LEU A 33 -8.51 4.93 -0.01
C LEU A 33 -8.21 3.73 0.88
N ARG A 34 -7.91 3.94 2.18
CA ARG A 34 -7.71 2.84 3.14
C ARG A 34 -8.97 2.01 3.31
N ALA A 35 -10.15 2.62 3.32
CA ALA A 35 -11.41 1.90 3.40
C ALA A 35 -11.65 1.06 2.13
N ALA A 36 -11.39 1.62 0.95
CA ALA A 36 -11.51 0.93 -0.32
C ALA A 36 -10.53 -0.24 -0.44
N VAL A 37 -9.25 -0.05 -0.09
CA VAL A 37 -8.23 -1.12 -0.05
C VAL A 37 -8.68 -2.29 0.82
N ARG A 38 -9.18 -2.02 2.03
CA ARG A 38 -9.66 -3.08 2.93
C ARG A 38 -10.86 -3.83 2.36
N ARG A 39 -11.78 -3.13 1.69
CA ARG A 39 -12.94 -3.78 1.02
C ARG A 39 -12.48 -4.69 -0.10
N VAL A 40 -11.58 -4.23 -0.96
CA VAL A 40 -11.05 -5.02 -2.09
C VAL A 40 -10.27 -6.22 -1.57
N ALA A 41 -9.31 -6.01 -0.66
CA ALA A 41 -8.51 -7.09 -0.09
C ALA A 41 -9.38 -8.16 0.60
N ARG A 42 -10.42 -7.74 1.33
CA ARG A 42 -11.37 -8.67 1.95
C ARG A 42 -12.15 -9.48 0.91
N ALA A 43 -12.61 -8.84 -0.17
CA ALA A 43 -13.33 -9.52 -1.25
C ALA A 43 -12.47 -10.57 -1.97
N GLU A 44 -11.15 -10.35 -2.00
CA GLU A 44 -10.17 -11.23 -2.64
C GLU A 44 -9.53 -12.23 -1.67
N GLY A 45 -9.91 -12.22 -0.39
CA GLY A 45 -9.35 -13.11 0.63
C GLY A 45 -7.90 -12.78 1.03
N ILE A 46 -7.43 -11.58 0.71
CA ILE A 46 -6.07 -11.13 1.00
C ILE A 46 -6.05 -10.38 2.33
N SER A 47 -5.18 -10.81 3.24
CA SER A 47 -4.97 -10.12 4.52
C SER A 47 -3.88 -9.06 4.37
N VAL A 48 -4.25 -7.79 4.52
CA VAL A 48 -3.33 -6.64 4.38
C VAL A 48 -3.35 -5.74 5.61
N ARG A 49 -2.23 -5.08 5.88
CA ARG A 49 -2.10 -3.94 6.79
C ARG A 49 -1.86 -2.67 5.98
N THR A 50 -2.39 -1.55 6.47
CA THR A 50 -2.22 -0.23 5.85
C THR A 50 -1.62 0.74 6.87
N GLY A 51 -0.58 1.48 6.49
CA GLY A 51 0.09 2.47 7.36
C GLY A 51 0.54 3.70 6.59
N MET A 52 0.64 4.84 7.28
CA MET A 52 1.28 6.04 6.74
C MET A 52 2.74 6.07 7.21
N ILE A 53 3.65 6.37 6.29
CA ILE A 53 5.07 6.64 6.56
C ILE A 53 5.36 7.98 5.88
N ASP A 54 5.49 9.04 6.66
CA ASP A 54 5.55 10.42 6.16
C ASP A 54 4.36 10.74 5.23
N ASP A 55 4.62 10.96 3.94
CA ASP A 55 3.63 11.21 2.89
C ASP A 55 3.28 9.95 2.08
N VAL A 56 3.64 8.75 2.54
CA VAL A 56 3.40 7.48 1.82
C VAL A 56 2.36 6.64 2.51
N LEU A 57 1.33 6.23 1.76
CA LEU A 57 0.44 5.15 2.18
C LEU A 57 1.01 3.81 1.70
N ALA A 58 1.40 2.97 2.66
CA ALA A 58 1.82 1.60 2.41
C ALA A 58 0.67 0.61 2.64
N VAL A 59 0.56 -0.38 1.76
CA VAL A 59 -0.31 -1.55 1.88
C VAL A 59 0.58 -2.79 1.82
N VAL A 60 0.61 -3.57 2.88
CA VAL A 60 1.52 -4.72 3.00
C VAL A 60 0.70 -5.95 3.36
N ARG A 61 0.91 -7.07 2.67
CA ARG A 61 0.32 -8.36 3.04
C ARG A 61 0.79 -8.78 4.41
N THR A 62 -0.08 -9.35 5.23
CA THR A 62 0.28 -9.79 6.59
C THR A 62 1.26 -10.96 6.63
N ASP A 63 1.36 -11.71 5.53
CA ASP A 63 2.27 -12.85 5.34
C ASP A 63 3.47 -12.52 4.45
N ALA A 64 3.70 -11.24 4.13
CA ALA A 64 4.86 -10.83 3.36
C ALA A 64 6.17 -11.07 4.14
N PRO A 65 7.25 -11.54 3.48
CA PRO A 65 8.58 -11.66 4.11
C PRO A 65 9.12 -10.35 4.68
N LEU A 66 8.57 -9.22 4.22
CA LEU A 66 8.89 -7.88 4.68
C LEU A 66 8.83 -7.71 6.21
N TRP A 67 7.94 -8.45 6.89
CA TRP A 67 7.80 -8.38 8.35
C TRP A 67 8.96 -9.00 9.12
N GLU A 68 9.73 -9.89 8.47
CA GLU A 68 10.90 -10.55 9.04
C GLU A 68 12.19 -9.81 8.70
N ALA A 69 12.13 -8.86 7.75
CA ALA A 69 13.27 -8.08 7.33
C ALA A 69 13.74 -7.12 8.42
N PRO A 70 15.06 -6.82 8.49
CA PRO A 70 15.57 -5.75 9.33
C PRO A 70 14.85 -4.42 9.06
N THR A 71 14.64 -3.60 10.09
CA THR A 71 13.94 -2.31 9.97
C THR A 71 14.47 -1.40 8.86
N SER A 72 15.78 -1.43 8.58
CA SER A 72 16.39 -0.68 7.48
C SER A 72 15.97 -1.17 6.10
N GLU A 73 15.83 -2.48 5.92
CA GLU A 73 15.36 -3.08 4.67
C GLU A 73 13.86 -2.84 4.49
N MET A 74 13.09 -2.96 5.57
CA MET A 74 11.66 -2.62 5.56
C MET A 74 11.43 -1.15 5.19
N ARG A 75 12.21 -0.22 5.75
CA ARG A 75 12.14 1.20 5.36
C ARG A 75 12.52 1.45 3.92
N ARG A 76 13.53 0.75 3.39
CA ARG A 76 13.94 0.87 1.98
C ARG A 76 12.85 0.35 1.04
N ALA A 77 12.21 -0.77 1.37
CA ALA A 77 11.13 -1.35 0.56
C ALA A 77 9.83 -0.53 0.62
N LEU A 78 9.61 0.21 1.70
CA LEU A 78 8.44 1.07 1.88
C LEU A 78 8.71 2.55 1.57
N ALA A 79 9.91 2.87 1.08
CA ALA A 79 10.27 4.24 0.72
C ALA A 79 9.40 4.72 -0.45
N ALA A 80 9.00 6.00 -0.41
CA ALA A 80 8.26 6.61 -1.50
C ALA A 80 9.05 6.48 -2.80
N PRO A 81 8.42 6.14 -3.94
CA PRO A 81 9.04 6.40 -5.23
C PRO A 81 9.30 7.91 -5.41
N ASP A 82 10.41 8.24 -6.10
CA ASP A 82 10.80 9.63 -6.37
C ASP A 82 9.77 10.38 -7.24
N GLU A 83 8.95 9.64 -8.00
CA GLU A 83 7.83 10.16 -8.78
C GLU A 83 6.46 9.76 -8.18
N PRO A 84 5.43 10.61 -8.28
CA PRO A 84 4.09 10.27 -7.85
C PRO A 84 3.53 9.09 -8.67
N GLY A 85 3.22 7.98 -7.99
CA GLY A 85 2.67 6.77 -8.59
C GLY A 85 2.63 5.62 -7.59
N ILE A 86 1.88 4.57 -7.92
CA ILE A 86 1.96 3.31 -7.17
C ILE A 86 3.28 2.64 -7.57
N VAL A 87 4.04 2.13 -6.62
CA VAL A 87 5.22 1.28 -6.87
C VAL A 87 5.16 0.05 -5.96
N ALA A 88 5.79 -1.04 -6.39
CA ALA A 88 5.88 -2.33 -5.69
C ALA A 88 7.22 -2.46 -4.96
#